data_AF-A0A946YE45-F1
#
_entry.id   AF-A0A946YE45-F1
#
_cell.length_a   1.000
_cell.length_b   1.000
_cell.length_c   1.000
_cell.angle_alpha   90.00
_cell.angle_beta   90.00
_cell.angle_gamma   90.00
#
_symmetry.space_group_name_H-M   'P 1'
#
loop_
_entity.id
_entity.type
_entity.pdbx_description
1 polymer ?
#
loop_
_entity_poly.entity_id
_entity_poly.type
_entity_poly.pdbx_seq_one_letter_code
_entity_poly.pdbx_strand_id
1 'polypeptide(L)'
;MSVSPLASMDYSRYFTLLREGLPVPAVFLVRDIVGNTLAESTGEGAAAADVCGSVCLNCPKTTAPGDRTLQVGEGADRICYSAPIYSNADEFTGTLSVVITSELASVAGPSVGQIERLLGSIVNLVEKELRLTVELDAVARELAGRYEELNLVYENSEDGISKDADCETHNRLVADYVDYLGVDMVAIVFPEQDRIFCATGDDDPIEEPYE
;
A
#
# COMPACT_ATOMS: atom_id res chain seq x y z
N MET A 1 -2.52 3.93 -21.17
CA MET A 1 -3.80 3.53 -20.57
C MET A 1 -3.48 3.19 -19.12
N SER A 2 -4.00 3.93 -18.14
CA SER A 2 -3.80 3.55 -16.74
C SER A 2 -4.57 2.26 -16.48
N VAL A 3 -3.89 1.26 -15.92
CA VAL A 3 -4.53 0.04 -15.44
C VAL A 3 -5.33 0.43 -14.20
N SER A 4 -6.61 0.05 -14.14
CA SER A 4 -7.42 0.30 -12.94
C SER A 4 -6.73 -0.34 -11.72
N PRO A 5 -6.55 0.38 -10.59
CA PRO A 5 -5.90 -0.18 -9.40
C PRO A 5 -6.71 -1.34 -8.80
N LEU A 6 -7.98 -1.47 -9.14
CA LEU A 6 -8.81 -2.62 -8.82
C LEU A 6 -8.43 -3.89 -9.59
N ALA A 7 -7.79 -3.78 -10.76
CA ALA A 7 -7.52 -4.93 -11.62
C ALA A 7 -6.43 -5.86 -11.06
N SER A 8 -5.57 -5.38 -10.16
CA SER A 8 -4.49 -6.16 -9.54
C SER A 8 -4.90 -6.89 -8.26
N MET A 9 -6.12 -6.68 -7.76
CA MET A 9 -6.59 -7.27 -6.49
C MET A 9 -7.15 -8.68 -6.67
N ASP A 10 -6.96 -9.52 -5.65
CA ASP A 10 -7.64 -10.83 -5.56
C ASP A 10 -8.96 -10.70 -4.79
N TYR A 11 -10.07 -10.92 -5.51
CA TYR A 11 -11.42 -10.77 -4.97
C TYR A 11 -11.97 -12.03 -4.29
N SER A 12 -11.24 -13.14 -4.32
CA SER A 12 -11.73 -14.45 -3.86
C SER A 12 -12.19 -14.40 -2.40
N ARG A 13 -11.45 -13.71 -1.53
CA ARG A 13 -11.78 -13.59 -0.10
C ARG A 13 -13.04 -12.75 0.13
N TYR A 14 -13.20 -11.67 -0.62
CA TYR A 14 -14.36 -10.79 -0.52
C TYR A 14 -15.63 -11.47 -1.00
N PHE A 15 -15.54 -12.23 -2.08
CA PHE A 15 -16.67 -13.02 -2.58
C PHE A 15 -17.05 -14.15 -1.62
N THR A 16 -16.09 -14.78 -0.94
CA THR A 16 -16.40 -15.75 0.11
C THR A 16 -17.16 -15.10 1.27
N LEU A 17 -16.71 -13.93 1.75
CA LEU A 17 -17.39 -13.18 2.81
C LEU A 17 -18.81 -12.74 2.41
N LEU A 18 -18.98 -12.29 1.16
CA LEU A 18 -20.30 -11.96 0.62
C LEU A 18 -21.21 -13.19 0.57
N ARG A 19 -20.68 -14.33 0.11
CA ARG A 19 -21.44 -15.58 0.00
C ARG A 19 -21.88 -16.11 1.36
N GLU A 20 -21.00 -16.07 2.36
CA GLU A 20 -21.31 -16.53 3.71
C GLU A 20 -22.25 -15.56 4.45
N GLY A 21 -22.17 -14.26 4.15
CA GLY A 21 -22.99 -13.23 4.78
C GLY A 21 -24.40 -13.07 4.20
N LEU A 22 -24.67 -13.63 3.02
CA LEU A 22 -25.96 -13.54 2.34
C LEU A 22 -26.71 -14.87 2.38
N PRO A 23 -27.96 -14.89 2.90
CA PRO A 23 -28.75 -16.12 3.02
C PRO A 23 -29.43 -16.54 1.70
N VAL A 24 -29.03 -15.95 0.56
CA VAL A 24 -29.64 -16.17 -0.76
C VAL A 24 -28.58 -16.32 -1.84
N PRO A 25 -28.84 -17.16 -2.86
CA PRO A 25 -28.00 -17.20 -4.07
C PRO A 25 -27.89 -15.82 -4.71
N ALA A 26 -26.66 -15.37 -4.94
CA ALA A 26 -26.38 -14.05 -5.52
C ALA A 26 -25.19 -14.13 -6.49
N VAL A 27 -25.12 -13.16 -7.39
CA VAL A 27 -23.95 -12.91 -8.25
C VAL A 27 -23.21 -11.70 -7.71
N PHE A 28 -21.89 -11.82 -7.59
CA PHE A 28 -20.98 -10.79 -7.09
C PHE A 28 -20.13 -10.27 -8.23
N LEU A 29 -20.00 -8.95 -8.34
CA LEU A 29 -19.29 -8.30 -9.43
C LEU A 29 -18.45 -7.14 -8.92
N VAL A 30 -17.25 -7.02 -9.47
CA VAL A 30 -16.44 -5.81 -9.34
C VAL A 30 -16.25 -5.21 -10.71
N ARG A 31 -16.51 -3.91 -10.83
CA ARG A 31 -16.38 -3.16 -12.08
C ARG A 31 -15.49 -1.95 -11.93
N ASP A 32 -14.77 -1.60 -12.99
CA ASP A 32 -13.98 -0.37 -13.07
C ASP A 32 -14.86 0.88 -13.25
N ILE A 33 -14.21 2.04 -13.28
CA ILE A 33 -14.85 3.35 -13.51
C ILE A 33 -15.60 3.46 -14.85
N VAL A 34 -15.19 2.69 -15.87
CA VAL A 34 -15.80 2.68 -17.20
C VAL A 34 -17.00 1.74 -17.25
N GLY A 35 -17.06 0.77 -16.34
CA GLY A 35 -18.10 -0.23 -16.21
C GLY A 35 -17.68 -1.63 -16.67
N ASN A 36 -16.40 -1.85 -16.95
CA ASN A 36 -15.89 -3.18 -17.31
C ASN A 36 -15.85 -4.08 -16.08
N THR A 37 -16.27 -5.33 -16.22
CA THR A 37 -16.14 -6.33 -15.16
C THR A 37 -14.69 -6.73 -14.98
N LEU A 38 -14.16 -6.49 -13.78
CA LEU A 38 -12.82 -6.89 -13.36
C LEU A 38 -12.82 -8.26 -12.69
N ALA A 39 -13.89 -8.57 -11.95
CA ALA A 39 -14.05 -9.85 -11.28
C ALA A 39 -15.53 -10.21 -11.14
N GLU A 40 -15.82 -11.50 -11.21
CA GLU A 40 -17.16 -12.06 -11.06
C GLU A 40 -17.11 -13.35 -10.22
N SER A 41 -18.10 -13.55 -9.37
CA SER A 41 -18.33 -14.83 -8.71
C SER A 41 -19.82 -15.10 -8.53
N THR A 42 -20.21 -16.33 -8.79
CA THR A 42 -21.57 -16.82 -8.57
C THR A 42 -21.65 -17.57 -7.24
N GLY A 43 -22.69 -17.28 -6.45
CA GLY A 43 -23.10 -18.10 -5.31
C GLY A 43 -23.68 -19.43 -5.78
N GLU A 44 -23.60 -20.46 -4.94
CA GLU A 44 -24.22 -21.76 -5.23
C GLU A 44 -25.73 -21.59 -5.46
N GLY A 45 -26.22 -22.16 -6.57
CA GLY A 45 -27.63 -22.04 -6.97
C GLY A 45 -28.00 -20.73 -7.68
N ALA A 46 -27.08 -19.78 -7.85
CA ALA A 46 -27.29 -18.61 -8.70
C ALA A 46 -27.10 -19.03 -10.16
N ALA A 47 -28.06 -18.70 -11.03
CA ALA A 47 -27.86 -18.85 -12.47
C ALA A 47 -26.72 -17.92 -12.89
N ALA A 48 -25.58 -18.50 -13.32
CA ALA A 48 -24.49 -17.77 -13.94
C ALA A 48 -25.04 -17.05 -15.16
N ALA A 49 -24.97 -15.74 -15.16
CA ALA A 49 -25.76 -14.94 -16.08
C ALA A 49 -24.87 -14.02 -16.88
N ASP A 50 -24.87 -14.29 -18.18
CA ASP A 50 -24.54 -13.43 -19.33
C ASP A 50 -25.38 -12.11 -19.38
N VAL A 51 -25.84 -11.60 -18.22
CA VAL A 51 -27.01 -10.70 -18.07
C VAL A 51 -26.73 -9.53 -17.12
N CYS A 52 -25.54 -9.41 -16.54
CA CYS A 52 -25.23 -8.28 -15.66
C CYS A 52 -24.88 -6.97 -16.36
N GLY A 53 -24.93 -6.92 -17.70
CA GLY A 53 -24.78 -5.68 -18.45
C GLY A 53 -25.89 -4.67 -18.12
N SER A 54 -27.16 -4.99 -18.38
CA SER A 54 -28.22 -3.97 -18.43
C SER A 54 -28.71 -3.45 -17.07
N VAL A 55 -28.89 -4.32 -16.07
CA VAL A 55 -29.40 -3.91 -14.73
C VAL A 55 -28.34 -3.11 -13.98
N CYS A 56 -27.09 -3.53 -14.08
CA CYS A 56 -25.99 -2.90 -13.38
C CYS A 56 -25.49 -1.62 -14.10
N LEU A 57 -25.76 -1.45 -15.40
CA LEU A 57 -25.54 -0.19 -16.14
C LEU A 57 -26.50 0.93 -15.70
N ASN A 58 -27.67 0.56 -15.18
CA ASN A 58 -28.67 1.51 -14.67
C ASN A 58 -28.39 1.94 -13.21
N CYS A 59 -27.36 1.40 -12.56
CA CYS A 59 -26.93 1.93 -11.27
C CYS A 59 -26.31 3.33 -11.50
N PRO A 60 -26.78 4.37 -10.80
CA PRO A 60 -26.32 5.73 -11.01
C PRO A 60 -24.80 5.82 -10.89
N LYS A 61 -24.08 6.37 -11.87
CA LYS A 61 -22.66 6.63 -11.67
C LYS A 61 -22.56 7.71 -10.59
N THR A 62 -21.97 7.42 -9.44
CA THR A 62 -21.79 8.40 -8.36
C THR A 62 -21.06 9.62 -8.93
N THR A 63 -21.66 10.79 -8.83
CA THR A 63 -21.13 12.05 -9.39
C THR A 63 -20.53 12.96 -8.34
N ALA A 64 -20.74 12.69 -7.04
CA ALA A 64 -20.18 13.48 -5.94
C ALA A 64 -19.01 12.74 -5.25
N PRO A 65 -17.88 13.42 -4.99
CA PRO A 65 -16.80 12.88 -4.17
C PRO A 65 -17.32 12.51 -2.77
N GLY A 66 -16.97 11.32 -2.28
CA GLY A 66 -17.36 10.86 -0.95
C GLY A 66 -18.82 10.41 -0.79
N ASP A 67 -19.62 10.39 -1.86
CA ASP A 67 -20.96 9.79 -1.81
C ASP A 67 -20.86 8.26 -1.74
N ARG A 68 -20.90 7.72 -0.52
CA ARG A 68 -20.81 6.28 -0.24
C ARG A 68 -22.18 5.59 -0.22
N THR A 69 -23.22 6.26 -0.72
CA THR A 69 -24.59 5.75 -0.66
C THR A 69 -24.73 4.48 -1.50
N LEU A 70 -25.34 3.44 -0.92
CA LEU A 70 -25.68 2.23 -1.65
C LEU A 70 -26.71 2.57 -2.72
N GLN A 71 -26.49 2.05 -3.92
CA GLN A 71 -27.37 2.23 -5.05
C GLN A 71 -28.15 0.96 -5.32
N VAL A 72 -29.42 1.11 -5.62
CA VAL A 72 -30.30 -0.01 -5.92
C VAL A 72 -30.84 0.16 -7.34
N GLY A 73 -30.59 -0.81 -8.19
CA GLY A 73 -31.16 -0.91 -9.53
C GLY A 73 -32.13 -2.08 -9.61
N GLU A 74 -33.38 -1.80 -9.96
CA GLU A 74 -34.42 -2.82 -10.16
C GLU A 74 -34.58 -3.12 -11.65
N GLY A 75 -34.45 -4.40 -12.01
CA GLY A 75 -34.79 -4.95 -13.30
C GLY A 75 -36.04 -5.83 -13.23
N ALA A 76 -36.49 -6.34 -14.37
CA ALA A 76 -37.74 -7.10 -14.47
C ALA A 76 -37.80 -8.35 -13.55
N ASP A 77 -36.65 -8.98 -13.27
CA ASP A 77 -36.56 -10.19 -12.43
C ASP A 77 -35.32 -10.18 -11.51
N ARG A 78 -34.64 -9.05 -11.39
CA ARG A 78 -33.39 -8.94 -10.64
C ARG A 78 -33.27 -7.61 -9.93
N ILE A 79 -32.67 -7.64 -8.76
CA ILE A 79 -32.31 -6.47 -7.98
C ILE A 79 -30.79 -6.42 -7.86
N CYS A 80 -30.21 -5.29 -8.23
CA CYS A 80 -28.78 -5.03 -8.12
C CYS A 80 -28.53 -4.01 -7.01
N TYR A 81 -27.70 -4.39 -6.04
CA TYR A 81 -27.19 -3.51 -5.00
C TYR A 81 -25.74 -3.17 -5.33
N SER A 82 -25.41 -1.90 -5.52
CA SER A 82 -24.07 -1.45 -5.88
C SER A 82 -23.55 -0.46 -4.87
N ALA A 83 -22.34 -0.72 -4.38
CA ALA A 83 -21.60 0.19 -3.52
C ALA A 83 -20.39 0.74 -4.29
N PRO A 84 -20.18 2.07 -4.31
CA PRO A 84 -19.02 2.68 -4.94
C PRO A 84 -17.74 2.39 -4.13
N ILE A 85 -16.63 2.20 -4.83
CA ILE A 85 -15.30 2.00 -4.26
C ILE A 85 -14.46 3.23 -4.57
N TYR A 86 -13.88 3.82 -3.54
CA TYR A 86 -13.01 4.98 -3.64
C TYR A 86 -11.55 4.64 -3.34
N SER A 87 -10.63 5.37 -4.00
CA SER A 87 -9.21 5.32 -3.68
C SER A 87 -8.91 6.17 -2.43
N ASN A 88 -7.65 6.17 -2.00
CA ASN A 88 -7.16 7.01 -0.90
C ASN A 88 -7.40 8.52 -1.10
N ALA A 89 -7.57 8.97 -2.33
CA ALA A 89 -7.81 10.37 -2.67
C ALA A 89 -9.31 10.71 -2.73
N ASP A 90 -10.19 9.84 -2.20
CA ASP A 90 -11.64 9.90 -2.39
C ASP A 90 -12.04 9.97 -3.87
N GLU A 91 -11.20 9.39 -4.74
CA GLU A 91 -11.46 9.29 -6.17
C GLU A 91 -12.23 8.00 -6.46
N PHE A 92 -13.37 8.14 -7.14
CA PHE A 92 -14.18 6.99 -7.53
C PHE A 92 -13.39 6.07 -8.47
N THR A 93 -13.22 4.83 -8.07
CA THR A 93 -12.35 3.86 -8.76
C THR A 93 -13.15 2.74 -9.43
N GLY A 94 -14.32 2.42 -8.89
CA GLY A 94 -15.16 1.35 -9.40
C GLY A 94 -16.36 1.04 -8.51
N THR A 95 -17.01 -0.09 -8.75
CA THR A 95 -18.19 -0.52 -7.98
C THR A 95 -18.08 -1.99 -7.59
N LEU A 96 -18.54 -2.31 -6.38
CA LEU A 96 -18.86 -3.67 -5.95
C LEU A 96 -20.38 -3.84 -6.02
N SER A 97 -20.84 -4.85 -6.75
CA SER A 97 -22.27 -5.10 -6.95
C SER A 97 -22.65 -6.52 -6.49
N VAL A 98 -23.83 -6.62 -5.89
CA VAL A 98 -24.51 -7.88 -5.54
C VAL A 98 -25.82 -7.92 -6.30
N VAL A 99 -26.05 -9.00 -7.04
CA VAL A 99 -27.26 -9.19 -7.85
C VAL A 99 -28.02 -10.42 -7.37
N ILE A 100 -29.31 -10.23 -7.07
CA ILE A 100 -30.21 -11.24 -6.53
C ILE A 100 -31.45 -11.29 -7.42
N THR A 101 -32.10 -12.46 -7.57
CA THR A 101 -33.39 -12.54 -8.27
C THR A 101 -34.51 -11.94 -7.44
N SER A 102 -35.47 -11.28 -8.10
CA SER A 102 -36.58 -10.58 -7.43
C SER A 102 -37.47 -11.54 -6.65
N GLU A 103 -37.63 -12.78 -7.11
CA GLU A 103 -38.38 -13.81 -6.39
C GLU A 103 -37.77 -14.12 -5.01
N LEU A 104 -36.44 -14.27 -4.94
CA LEU A 104 -35.71 -14.55 -3.69
C LEU A 104 -35.75 -13.38 -2.71
N ALA A 105 -35.84 -12.14 -3.22
CA ALA A 105 -36.00 -10.97 -2.38
C ALA A 105 -37.36 -10.94 -1.63
N SER A 106 -38.40 -11.54 -2.21
CA SER A 106 -39.78 -11.45 -1.69
C SER A 106 -40.18 -12.48 -0.64
N VAL A 107 -39.55 -13.68 -0.63
CA VAL A 107 -40.04 -14.83 0.15
C VAL A 107 -39.39 -14.96 1.53
N ALA A 108 -38.10 -14.60 1.66
CA ALA A 108 -37.34 -14.58 2.91
C ALA A 108 -36.01 -13.82 2.75
N GLY A 109 -35.95 -12.89 1.79
CA GLY A 109 -34.70 -12.27 1.36
C GLY A 109 -33.99 -11.51 2.48
N PRO A 110 -32.67 -11.32 2.38
CA PRO A 110 -31.96 -10.45 3.31
C PRO A 110 -32.59 -9.06 3.27
N SER A 111 -32.81 -8.48 4.45
CA SER A 111 -33.27 -7.08 4.53
C SER A 111 -32.29 -6.20 3.75
N VAL A 112 -32.79 -5.18 3.06
CA VAL A 112 -31.94 -4.22 2.32
C VAL A 112 -30.83 -3.68 3.23
N GLY A 113 -31.13 -3.42 4.51
CA GLY A 113 -30.14 -2.97 5.49
C GLY A 113 -29.10 -4.03 5.92
N GLN A 114 -29.33 -5.33 5.70
CA GLN A 114 -28.28 -6.35 5.84
C GLN A 114 -27.33 -6.33 4.65
N ILE A 115 -27.88 -6.28 3.44
CA ILE A 115 -27.10 -6.19 2.19
C ILE A 115 -26.24 -4.94 2.21
N GLU A 116 -26.83 -3.80 2.55
CA GLU A 116 -26.14 -2.50 2.68
C GLU A 116 -24.97 -2.56 3.66
N ARG A 117 -25.20 -3.09 4.87
CA ARG A 117 -24.14 -3.21 5.88
C ARG A 117 -23.03 -4.14 5.44
N LEU A 118 -23.36 -5.26 4.81
CA LEU A 118 -22.37 -6.24 4.34
C LEU A 118 -21.55 -5.69 3.18
N LEU A 119 -22.20 -5.13 2.15
CA LEU A 119 -21.51 -4.46 1.04
C LEU A 119 -20.64 -3.32 1.55
N GLY A 120 -21.17 -2.44 2.40
CA GLY A 120 -20.41 -1.32 2.95
C GLY A 120 -19.19 -1.78 3.74
N SER A 121 -19.33 -2.84 4.54
CA SER A 121 -18.19 -3.43 5.28
C SER A 121 -17.12 -3.98 4.33
N ILE A 122 -17.53 -4.68 3.27
CA ILE A 122 -16.60 -5.29 2.31
C ILE A 122 -15.95 -4.25 1.42
N VAL A 123 -16.68 -3.23 0.96
CA VAL A 123 -16.10 -2.07 0.29
C VAL A 123 -15.05 -1.40 1.17
N ASN A 124 -15.34 -1.15 2.45
CA ASN A 124 -14.35 -0.57 3.36
C ASN A 124 -13.09 -1.42 3.49
N LEU A 125 -13.20 -2.75 3.43
CA LEU A 125 -12.03 -3.64 3.44
C LEU A 125 -11.23 -3.53 2.13
N VAL A 126 -11.92 -3.52 0.99
CA VAL A 126 -11.29 -3.35 -0.34
C VAL A 126 -10.57 -2.00 -0.42
N GLU A 127 -11.21 -0.90 -0.02
CA GLU A 127 -10.60 0.44 0.03
C GLU A 127 -9.36 0.46 0.93
N LYS A 128 -9.43 -0.21 2.08
CA LYS A 128 -8.27 -0.31 2.99
C LYS A 128 -7.13 -1.13 2.39
N GLU A 129 -7.41 -2.21 1.67
CA GLU A 129 -6.36 -3.00 1.01
C GLU A 129 -5.71 -2.23 -0.15
N LEU A 130 -6.52 -1.50 -0.94
CA LEU A 130 -6.00 -0.57 -1.94
C LEU A 130 -5.04 0.44 -1.30
N ARG A 131 -5.41 0.98 -0.14
CA ARG A 131 -4.55 1.91 0.59
C ARG A 131 -3.21 1.30 0.96
N LEU A 132 -3.26 0.15 1.61
CA LEU A 132 -2.08 -0.53 2.12
C LEU A 132 -1.15 -0.97 0.98
N THR A 133 -1.69 -1.34 -0.17
CA THR A 133 -0.89 -1.68 -1.36
C THR A 133 -0.08 -0.49 -1.84
N VAL A 134 -0.69 0.70 -1.91
CA VAL A 134 0.01 1.93 -2.31
C VAL A 134 1.10 2.32 -1.30
N GLU A 135 0.80 2.20 0.00
CA GLU A 135 1.78 2.47 1.07
C GLU A 135 2.95 1.48 1.01
N LEU A 136 2.68 0.20 0.78
CA LEU A 136 3.71 -0.84 0.66
C LEU A 136 4.60 -0.60 -0.55
N ASP A 137 4.04 -0.22 -1.71
CA ASP A 137 4.81 0.11 -2.92
C ASP A 137 5.70 1.34 -2.72
N ALA A 138 5.22 2.33 -1.95
CA ALA A 138 6.02 3.50 -1.59
C ALA A 138 7.23 3.11 -0.73
N VAL A 139 7.01 2.28 0.31
CA VAL A 139 8.07 1.77 1.19
C VAL A 139 9.07 0.90 0.41
N ALA A 140 8.58 0.02 -0.46
CA ALA A 140 9.43 -0.83 -1.29
C ALA A 140 10.34 -0.01 -2.21
N ARG A 141 9.81 1.07 -2.80
CA ARG A 141 10.57 1.99 -3.66
C ARG A 141 11.62 2.78 -2.88
N GLU A 142 11.27 3.29 -1.70
CA GLU A 142 12.24 3.97 -0.83
C GLU A 142 13.37 3.03 -0.43
N LEU A 143 13.03 1.79 -0.05
CA LEU A 143 14.02 0.78 0.34
C LEU A 143 14.95 0.44 -0.82
N ALA A 144 14.42 0.27 -2.04
CA ALA A 144 15.21 0.05 -3.24
C ALA A 144 16.18 1.21 -3.50
N GLY A 145 15.73 2.46 -3.35
CA GLY A 145 16.58 3.65 -3.50
C GLY A 145 17.72 3.67 -2.47
N ARG A 146 17.44 3.34 -1.20
CA ARG A 146 18.50 3.26 -0.18
C ARG A 146 19.50 2.13 -0.44
N TYR A 147 19.05 1.00 -1.00
CA TYR A 147 19.96 -0.07 -1.41
C TYR A 147 20.87 0.36 -2.57
N GLU A 148 20.34 1.13 -3.52
CA GLU A 148 21.13 1.70 -4.62
C GLU A 148 22.16 2.72 -4.09
N GLU A 149 21.76 3.63 -3.21
CA GLU A 149 22.67 4.56 -2.53
C GLU A 149 23.78 3.81 -1.79
N LEU A 150 23.42 2.76 -1.05
CA LEU A 150 24.37 1.94 -0.32
C LEU A 150 25.33 1.20 -1.26
N ASN A 151 24.83 0.64 -2.36
CA ASN A 151 25.65 -0.03 -3.36
C ASN A 151 26.66 0.94 -4.00
N LEU A 152 26.26 2.18 -4.28
CA LEU A 152 27.16 3.22 -4.76
C LEU A 152 28.25 3.57 -3.73
N VAL A 153 27.96 3.59 -2.43
CA VAL A 153 28.99 3.80 -1.39
C VAL A 153 30.00 2.66 -1.39
N TYR A 154 29.55 1.41 -1.51
CA TYR A 154 30.45 0.26 -1.53
C TYR A 154 31.27 0.14 -2.83
N GLU A 155 30.69 0.38 -4.00
CA GLU A 155 31.43 0.38 -5.28
C GLU A 155 32.51 1.49 -5.31
N ASN A 156 32.21 2.69 -4.76
CA ASN A 156 33.20 3.75 -4.62
C ASN A 156 34.33 3.41 -3.62
N SER A 157 34.11 2.47 -2.71
CA SER A 157 35.15 1.99 -1.79
C SER A 157 36.06 0.92 -2.41
N GLU A 158 35.65 0.26 -3.49
CA GLU A 158 36.47 -0.74 -4.20
C GLU A 158 37.37 -0.10 -5.27
N ASP A 159 36.95 0.99 -5.92
CA ASP A 159 37.70 1.65 -7.00
C ASP A 159 38.70 2.74 -6.54
N GLY A 160 38.87 2.93 -5.22
CA GLY A 160 39.55 4.10 -4.66
C GLY A 160 40.68 3.86 -3.65
N ILE A 161 41.08 2.63 -3.34
CA ILE A 161 42.14 2.40 -2.33
C ILE A 161 43.53 2.58 -2.96
N SER A 162 43.85 3.82 -3.33
CA SER A 162 45.24 4.26 -3.21
C SER A 162 45.55 4.30 -1.71
N LYS A 163 46.53 3.52 -1.26
CA LYS A 163 46.91 3.36 0.16
C LYS A 163 47.18 4.68 0.91
N ASP A 164 47.36 5.78 0.18
CA ASP A 164 47.62 7.11 0.72
C ASP A 164 46.32 7.86 1.11
N ALA A 165 45.19 7.63 0.42
CA ALA A 165 43.90 8.27 0.73
C ALA A 165 43.25 7.70 2.01
N ASP A 166 43.52 6.43 2.32
CA ASP A 166 43.08 5.80 3.57
C ASP A 166 43.66 6.53 4.78
N CYS A 167 44.94 6.92 4.76
CA CYS A 167 45.57 7.57 5.92
C CYS A 167 44.91 8.89 6.29
N GLU A 168 44.59 9.71 5.29
CA GLU A 168 43.99 11.04 5.51
C GLU A 168 42.55 10.91 6.01
N THR A 169 41.81 9.94 5.49
CA THR A 169 40.44 9.64 5.94
C THR A 169 40.41 9.16 7.38
N HIS A 170 41.31 8.25 7.77
CA HIS A 170 41.39 7.76 9.14
C HIS A 170 41.88 8.85 10.11
N ASN A 171 42.84 9.70 9.71
CA ASN A 171 43.26 10.84 10.52
C ASN A 171 42.12 11.84 10.76
N ARG A 172 41.35 12.15 9.71
CA ARG A 172 40.18 13.03 9.82
C ARG A 172 39.09 12.43 10.72
N LEU A 173 38.82 11.14 10.56
CA LEU A 173 37.85 10.43 11.39
C LEU A 173 38.22 10.50 12.88
N VAL A 174 39.48 10.26 13.23
CA VAL A 174 39.94 10.32 14.62
C VAL A 174 39.87 11.75 15.18
N ALA A 175 40.14 12.78 14.37
CA ALA A 175 39.96 14.18 14.75
C ALA A 175 38.48 14.55 14.99
N ASP A 176 37.58 14.16 14.07
CA ASP A 176 36.14 14.40 14.23
C ASP A 176 35.58 13.73 15.50
N TYR A 177 36.13 12.58 15.91
CA TYR A 177 35.72 11.90 17.15
C TYR A 177 36.21 12.58 18.42
N VAL A 178 37.38 13.24 18.40
CA VAL A 178 37.86 14.07 19.52
C VAL A 178 36.85 15.19 19.79
N ASP A 179 36.46 15.91 18.73
CA ASP A 179 35.49 17.01 18.80
C ASP A 179 34.09 16.52 19.18
N TYR A 180 33.63 15.41 18.58
CA TYR A 180 32.28 14.89 18.81
C TYR A 180 32.09 14.31 20.21
N LEU A 181 33.10 13.59 20.73
CA LEU A 181 33.03 12.96 22.04
C LEU A 181 33.45 13.92 23.16
N GLY A 182 34.11 15.04 22.84
CA GLY A 182 34.63 16.00 23.82
C GLY A 182 35.68 15.38 24.72
N VAL A 183 36.59 14.58 24.15
CA VAL A 183 37.65 13.85 24.88
C VAL A 183 39.03 14.34 24.47
N ASP A 184 39.99 14.29 25.38
CA ASP A 184 41.34 14.83 25.14
C ASP A 184 42.12 14.06 24.07
N MET A 185 41.78 12.79 23.84
CA MET A 185 42.48 11.93 22.89
C MET A 185 41.58 10.80 22.38
N VAL A 186 41.68 10.50 21.09
CA VAL A 186 41.13 9.30 20.47
C VAL A 186 42.25 8.57 19.74
N ALA A 187 42.28 7.24 19.85
CA ALA A 187 43.18 6.40 19.07
C ALA A 187 42.43 5.17 18.52
N ILE A 188 42.67 4.87 17.25
CA ILE A 188 42.16 3.66 16.57
C ILE A 188 43.36 2.79 16.19
N VAL A 189 43.31 1.52 16.59
CA VAL A 189 44.37 0.53 16.32
C VAL A 189 43.80 -0.52 15.37
N PHE A 190 44.55 -0.80 14.30
CA PHE A 190 44.28 -1.89 13.35
C PHE A 190 45.34 -2.99 13.55
N PRO A 191 45.10 -3.99 14.41
CA PRO A 191 46.12 -4.96 14.81
C PRO A 191 46.62 -5.82 13.65
N GLU A 192 45.73 -6.11 12.70
CA GLU A 192 46.03 -6.92 11.51
C GLU A 192 46.89 -6.17 10.48
N GLN A 193 46.94 -4.83 10.56
CA GLN A 193 47.66 -3.95 9.64
C GLN A 193 48.87 -3.27 10.28
N ASP A 194 49.12 -3.48 11.57
CA ASP A 194 50.16 -2.81 12.37
C ASP A 194 50.10 -1.26 12.24
N ARG A 195 48.87 -0.72 12.27
CA ARG A 195 48.61 0.72 12.10
C ARG A 195 47.88 1.31 13.31
N ILE A 196 48.29 2.51 13.68
CA ILE A 196 47.67 3.30 14.76
C ILE A 196 47.42 4.71 14.23
N PHE A 197 46.18 5.19 14.40
CA PHE A 197 45.79 6.56 14.12
C PHE A 197 45.39 7.23 15.43
N CYS A 198 45.91 8.42 15.72
CA CYS A 198 45.62 9.16 16.95
C CYS A 198 45.39 10.64 16.67
N ALA A 199 44.46 11.25 17.40
CA ALA A 199 44.26 12.70 17.47
C ALA A 199 44.05 13.10 18.92
N THR A 200 44.39 14.36 19.22
CA THR A 200 44.25 14.98 20.54
C THR A 200 43.43 16.25 20.41
N GLY A 201 42.65 16.58 21.43
CA GLY A 201 41.90 17.83 21.49
C GLY A 201 42.86 19.01 21.62
N ASP A 202 42.61 20.06 20.86
CA ASP A 202 43.29 21.34 21.02
C ASP A 202 42.58 22.12 22.13
N ASP A 203 43.02 21.95 23.39
CA ASP A 203 42.73 22.93 24.45
C ASP A 203 43.98 23.23 25.31
N ASP A 204 44.32 24.52 25.21
CA ASP A 204 45.28 25.41 25.88
C ASP A 204 46.81 25.20 25.77
N PRO A 205 47.57 26.26 25.35
CA PRO A 205 49.01 26.28 25.47
C PRO A 205 49.39 26.20 26.94
N ILE A 206 50.35 25.32 27.26
CA ILE A 206 51.03 25.33 28.55
C ILE A 206 51.63 26.73 28.72
N GLU A 207 51.06 27.56 29.59
CA GLU A 207 51.70 28.80 30.05
C GLU A 207 53.08 28.40 30.58
N GLU A 208 54.13 28.87 29.90
CA GLU A 208 55.50 28.77 30.41
C GLU A 208 55.53 29.42 31.80
N PRO A 209 56.04 28.74 32.84
CA PRO A 209 56.15 29.36 34.14
C PRO A 209 57.13 30.53 34.06
N TYR A 210 56.65 31.72 34.46
CA TYR A 210 57.46 32.91 34.67
C TYR A 210 58.70 32.60 35.54
N GLU A 211 59.85 33.10 35.06
CA GLU A 211 61.20 33.25 35.66
C GLU A 211 61.50 32.59 37.04
#